data_AF-A0AAF3FDJ4-F1
#
_entry.id   AF-A0AAF3FDJ4-F1
#
_cell.length_a   1.000
_cell.length_b   1.000
_cell.length_c   1.000
_cell.angle_alpha   90.00
_cell.angle_beta   90.00
_cell.angle_gamma   90.00
#
_symmetry.space_group_name_H-M   'P 1'
#
loop_
_entity.id
_entity.type
_entity.pdbx_description
1 polymer ?
#
loop_
_entity_poly.entity_id
_entity_poly.type
_entity_poly.pdbx_seq_one_letter_code
_entity_poly.pdbx_strand_id
1 'polypeptide(L)'
;MVFSSKFSCPSLVLSLIFAIFWTATSALTCLESDDEGNFYPVYNSTWKYCVLLPQSGDKPAQAYGAQPDIESYLVADRAFAESLGPEYTVLTFCVFERYRMPSVHGVMINSEHLFRCYCNYDECNRHQHFSSYLKGLRKDNP
;
A
#
# COMPACT_ATOMS: atom_id res chain seq x y z
N MET A 1 -20.40 -19.31 59.69
CA MET A 1 -19.83 -19.76 58.41
C MET A 1 -20.39 -18.88 57.32
N VAL A 2 -19.56 -18.00 56.77
CA VAL A 2 -19.92 -17.02 55.73
C VAL A 2 -18.96 -17.25 54.57
N PHE A 3 -19.49 -17.54 53.38
CA PHE A 3 -19.37 -16.70 52.19
C PHE A 3 -20.05 -17.42 51.01
N SER A 4 -21.15 -16.85 50.58
CA SER A 4 -21.81 -17.15 49.30
C SER A 4 -21.28 -16.12 48.30
N SER A 5 -20.59 -16.58 47.26
CA SER A 5 -20.12 -15.74 46.16
C SER A 5 -20.83 -16.17 44.87
N LYS A 6 -21.94 -15.49 44.56
CA LYS A 6 -22.54 -15.49 43.22
C LYS A 6 -21.71 -14.56 42.34
N PHE A 7 -20.80 -15.12 41.54
CA PHE A 7 -20.14 -14.39 40.47
C PHE A 7 -21.09 -14.26 39.28
N SER A 8 -21.66 -13.07 39.13
CA SER A 8 -22.46 -12.69 37.97
C SER A 8 -21.54 -12.58 36.75
N CYS A 9 -21.77 -13.42 35.75
CA CYS A 9 -20.95 -13.57 34.54
C CYS A 9 -21.58 -12.93 33.27
N PRO A 10 -21.92 -11.61 33.24
CA PRO A 10 -22.19 -10.94 31.96
C PRO A 10 -21.08 -9.97 31.54
N SER A 11 -20.21 -9.53 32.45
CA SER A 11 -19.25 -8.44 32.16
C SER A 11 -18.00 -8.89 31.40
N LEU A 12 -17.59 -10.16 31.54
CA LEU A 12 -16.39 -10.71 30.90
C LEU A 12 -16.61 -11.00 29.40
N VAL A 13 -17.84 -11.34 29.01
CA VAL A 13 -18.20 -11.62 27.61
C VAL A 13 -18.27 -10.34 26.78
N LEU A 14 -18.76 -9.24 27.37
CA LEU A 14 -18.82 -7.94 26.68
C LEU A 14 -17.42 -7.37 26.36
N SER A 15 -16.46 -7.53 27.27
CA SER A 15 -15.08 -7.07 27.04
C SER A 15 -14.35 -7.89 25.97
N LEU A 16 -14.64 -9.18 25.84
CA LEU A 16 -14.05 -10.03 24.80
C LEU A 16 -14.58 -9.68 23.41
N ILE A 17 -15.87 -9.32 23.29
CA ILE A 17 -16.48 -8.91 22.01
C ILE A 17 -15.91 -7.57 21.53
N PHE A 18 -15.65 -6.61 22.42
CA PHE A 18 -15.05 -5.31 22.05
C PHE A 18 -13.60 -5.44 21.56
N ALA A 19 -12.84 -6.41 22.05
CA ALA A 19 -11.47 -6.65 21.62
C ALA A 19 -11.36 -7.26 20.21
N ILE A 20 -12.40 -7.93 19.71
CA ILE A 20 -12.41 -8.58 18.40
C ILE A 20 -12.67 -7.57 17.25
N PHE A 21 -13.27 -6.42 17.55
CA PHE A 21 -13.64 -5.41 16.54
C PHE A 21 -12.59 -4.32 16.28
N TRP A 22 -11.42 -4.38 16.94
CA TRP A 22 -10.35 -3.40 16.74
C TRP A 22 -9.29 -3.88 15.75
N THR A 23 -9.69 -4.54 14.66
CA THR A 23 -8.86 -4.48 13.45
C THR A 23 -9.05 -3.10 12.87
N ALA A 24 -8.19 -2.16 13.26
CA ALA A 24 -8.07 -0.87 12.59
C ALA A 24 -7.57 -1.15 11.16
N THR A 25 -8.50 -1.45 10.26
CA THR A 25 -8.18 -1.49 8.84
C THR A 25 -7.85 -0.04 8.47
N SER A 26 -6.57 0.21 8.19
CA SER A 26 -6.09 1.51 7.74
C SER A 26 -6.81 1.85 6.45
N ALA A 27 -7.80 2.73 6.54
CA ALA A 27 -8.50 3.19 5.37
C ALA A 27 -7.63 4.22 4.64
N LEU A 28 -7.54 4.08 3.33
CA LEU A 28 -6.60 4.85 2.52
C LEU A 28 -7.35 5.51 1.35
N THR A 29 -7.00 6.77 1.09
CA THR A 29 -7.40 7.46 -0.13
C THR A 29 -6.23 7.42 -1.11
N CYS A 30 -6.40 6.80 -2.27
CA CYS A 30 -5.37 6.72 -3.30
C CYS A 30 -5.84 7.41 -4.58
N LEU A 31 -4.91 7.92 -5.39
CA LEU A 31 -5.27 8.24 -6.78
C LEU A 31 -5.39 6.95 -7.58
N GLU A 32 -6.46 6.86 -8.36
CA GLU A 32 -6.70 5.87 -9.41
C GLU A 32 -6.54 6.56 -10.77
N SER A 33 -5.96 5.87 -11.75
CA SER A 33 -5.89 6.31 -13.14
C SER A 33 -6.96 5.62 -13.99
N ASP A 34 -7.76 6.39 -14.73
CA ASP A 34 -8.69 5.84 -15.74
C ASP A 34 -8.00 5.48 -17.07
N ASP A 35 -8.76 4.91 -18.00
CA ASP A 35 -8.30 4.55 -19.34
C ASP A 35 -7.87 5.77 -20.19
N GLU A 36 -8.29 6.98 -19.79
CA GLU A 36 -7.94 8.25 -20.44
C GLU A 36 -6.66 8.87 -19.83
N GLY A 37 -6.12 8.29 -18.76
CA GLY A 37 -4.95 8.76 -18.04
C GLY A 37 -5.21 9.90 -17.06
N ASN A 38 -6.48 10.17 -16.72
CA ASN A 38 -6.84 11.12 -15.67
C ASN A 38 -6.73 10.46 -14.30
N PHE A 39 -6.38 11.26 -13.30
CA PHE A 39 -6.24 10.80 -11.92
C PHE A 39 -7.36 11.34 -11.05
N TYR A 40 -7.95 10.47 -10.24
CA TYR A 40 -9.01 10.86 -9.30
C TYR A 40 -8.82 10.15 -7.95
N PRO A 41 -9.13 10.82 -6.83
CA PRO A 41 -9.01 10.22 -5.52
C PRO A 41 -10.14 9.21 -5.29
N VAL A 42 -9.78 8.03 -4.80
CA VAL A 42 -10.71 6.98 -4.40
C VAL A 42 -10.38 6.59 -2.98
N TYR A 43 -11.42 6.50 -2.15
CA TYR A 43 -11.31 6.00 -0.80
C TYR A 43 -11.66 4.52 -0.78
N ASN A 44 -10.83 3.70 -0.13
CA ASN A 44 -11.14 2.31 0.12
C ASN A 44 -10.58 1.87 1.47
N SER A 45 -11.45 1.29 2.30
CA SER A 45 -11.05 0.79 3.61
C SER A 45 -10.22 -0.47 3.56
N THR A 46 -10.13 -1.17 2.44
CA THR A 46 -9.40 -2.43 2.29
C THR A 46 -7.97 -2.26 1.76
N TRP A 47 -7.62 -1.05 1.29
CA TRP A 47 -6.30 -0.81 0.71
C TRP A 47 -5.25 -0.63 1.79
N LYS A 48 -4.10 -1.26 1.56
CA LYS A 48 -2.94 -1.13 2.44
C LYS A 48 -1.91 -0.15 1.89
N TYR A 49 -1.84 -0.02 0.57
CA TYR A 49 -0.88 0.84 -0.12
C TYR A 49 -1.55 1.57 -1.28
N CYS A 50 -1.06 2.76 -1.57
CA CYS A 50 -1.21 3.36 -2.88
C CYS A 50 0.03 3.03 -3.72
N VAL A 51 -0.21 2.73 -4.99
CA VAL A 51 0.79 2.35 -5.97
C VAL A 51 0.91 3.45 -7.01
N LEU A 52 2.15 3.72 -7.42
CA LEU A 52 2.49 4.59 -8.54
C LEU A 52 3.39 3.83 -9.51
N LEU A 53 3.01 3.81 -10.78
CA LEU A 53 3.87 3.48 -11.91
C LEU A 53 4.20 4.82 -12.58
N PRO A 54 5.40 5.39 -12.37
CA PRO A 54 5.72 6.68 -12.94
C PRO A 54 5.78 6.59 -14.47
N GLN A 55 5.49 7.71 -15.12
CA GLN A 55 5.63 7.83 -16.57
C GLN A 55 7.04 7.43 -17.04
N SER A 56 7.12 6.61 -18.08
CA SER A 56 8.39 6.11 -18.62
C SER A 56 8.32 6.02 -20.15
N GLY A 57 9.10 6.87 -20.83
CA GLY A 57 9.03 7.00 -22.29
C GLY A 57 7.61 7.38 -22.72
N ASP A 58 7.03 6.56 -23.61
CA ASP A 58 5.68 6.74 -24.13
C ASP A 58 4.58 6.15 -23.22
N LYS A 59 4.95 5.41 -22.16
CA LYS A 59 3.98 4.82 -21.22
C LYS A 59 3.53 5.90 -20.22
N PRO A 60 2.23 6.25 -20.17
CA PRO A 60 1.72 7.22 -19.20
C PRO A 60 1.88 6.71 -17.77
N ALA A 61 1.87 7.62 -16.81
CA ALA A 61 1.84 7.23 -15.40
C ALA A 61 0.53 6.50 -15.09
N GLN A 62 0.59 5.55 -14.17
CA GLN A 62 -0.59 4.87 -13.62
C GLN A 62 -0.54 4.92 -12.10
N ALA A 63 -1.71 4.98 -11.48
CA ALA A 63 -1.84 5.00 -10.04
C ALA A 63 -3.06 4.18 -9.64
N TYR A 64 -2.98 3.48 -8.51
CA TYR A 64 -4.09 2.70 -7.96
C TYR A 64 -3.88 2.32 -6.51
N GLY A 65 -4.95 1.93 -5.82
CA GLY A 65 -4.90 1.32 -4.50
C GLY A 65 -4.68 -0.19 -4.55
N ALA A 66 -3.87 -0.70 -3.62
CA ALA A 66 -3.47 -2.10 -3.53
C ALA A 66 -4.15 -2.82 -2.36
N GLN A 67 -4.79 -3.95 -2.65
CA GLN A 67 -5.35 -4.88 -1.65
C GLN A 67 -4.28 -5.82 -1.08
N PRO A 68 -4.48 -6.43 0.10
CA PRO A 68 -3.43 -7.19 0.80
C PRO A 68 -3.03 -8.54 0.19
N ASP A 69 -3.63 -8.97 -0.92
CA ASP A 69 -3.61 -10.37 -1.39
C ASP A 69 -2.84 -10.63 -2.69
N ILE A 70 -2.17 -9.62 -3.27
CA ILE A 70 -1.34 -9.81 -4.46
C ILE A 70 0.11 -10.07 -4.03
N GLU A 71 0.71 -11.16 -4.53
CA GLU A 71 2.08 -11.61 -4.18
C GLU A 71 3.14 -10.50 -4.27
N SER A 72 2.96 -9.50 -5.15
CA SER A 72 3.90 -8.37 -5.29
C SER A 72 3.98 -7.49 -4.04
N TYR A 73 3.04 -7.60 -3.10
CA TYR A 73 2.99 -6.77 -1.89
C TYR A 73 3.71 -7.38 -0.70
N LEU A 74 4.13 -8.65 -0.75
CA LEU A 74 4.93 -9.27 0.32
C LEU A 74 6.27 -8.56 0.53
N VAL A 75 6.84 -8.00 -0.54
CA VAL A 75 8.10 -7.24 -0.46
C VAL A 75 7.86 -5.86 0.15
N ALA A 76 6.77 -5.19 -0.23
CA ALA A 76 6.38 -3.92 0.37
C ALA A 76 6.06 -4.10 1.86
N ASP A 77 5.32 -5.15 2.23
CA ASP A 77 5.00 -5.52 3.60
C ASP A 77 6.25 -5.61 4.47
N ARG A 78 7.29 -6.30 3.99
CA ARG A 78 8.56 -6.40 4.69
C ARG A 78 9.26 -5.05 4.80
N ALA A 79 9.34 -4.30 3.70
CA ALA A 79 10.00 -2.99 3.69
C ALA A 79 9.35 -2.01 4.67
N PHE A 80 8.01 -1.96 4.73
CA PHE A 80 7.30 -1.10 5.68
C PHE A 80 7.37 -1.63 7.11
N ALA A 81 7.43 -2.96 7.32
CA ALA A 81 7.62 -3.56 8.65
C ALA A 81 9.03 -3.30 9.24
N GLU A 82 10.03 -3.06 8.40
CA GLU A 82 11.38 -2.64 8.83
C GLU A 82 11.45 -1.19 9.33
N SER A 83 10.32 -0.46 9.36
CA SER A 83 10.20 0.81 10.09
C SER A 83 10.32 0.55 11.60
N LEU A 84 11.55 0.38 12.07
CA LEU A 84 11.93 0.04 13.44
C LEU A 84 11.79 1.28 14.35
N GLY A 85 10.56 1.65 14.68
CA GLY A 85 10.26 2.68 15.67
C GLY A 85 10.22 4.12 15.14
N PRO A 86 9.98 5.10 16.02
CA PRO A 86 9.68 6.50 15.65
C PRO A 86 10.87 7.25 15.03
N GLU A 87 12.07 6.65 15.06
CA GLU A 87 13.31 7.28 14.61
C GLU A 87 13.52 7.15 13.09
N TYR A 88 13.00 6.08 12.48
CA TYR A 88 13.13 5.81 11.05
C TYR A 88 11.84 5.19 10.51
N THR A 89 11.10 5.99 9.73
CA THR A 89 9.85 5.54 9.07
C THR A 89 10.07 5.43 7.58
N VAL A 90 9.72 4.28 7.01
CA VAL A 90 9.69 4.10 5.55
C VAL A 90 8.43 4.77 5.00
N LEU A 91 8.61 5.83 4.21
CA LEU A 91 7.50 6.59 3.60
C LEU A 91 7.12 6.05 2.23
N THR A 92 8.10 5.54 1.49
CA THR A 92 7.92 4.97 0.17
C THR A 92 8.87 3.79 -0.02
N PHE A 93 8.44 2.82 -0.80
CA PHE A 93 9.26 1.73 -1.28
C PHE A 93 9.11 1.62 -2.80
N CYS A 94 10.20 1.75 -3.55
CA CYS A 94 10.17 1.65 -5.01
C CYS A 94 10.99 0.45 -5.50
N VAL A 95 10.41 -0.32 -6.42
CA VAL A 95 11.02 -1.49 -7.04
C VAL A 95 11.22 -1.22 -8.53
N PHE A 96 12.43 -1.52 -9.02
CA PHE A 96 12.71 -1.60 -10.44
C PHE A 96 12.66 -3.06 -10.89
N GLU A 97 11.59 -3.41 -11.60
CA GLU A 97 11.32 -4.76 -12.08
C GLU A 97 11.80 -4.89 -13.52
N ARG A 98 12.52 -5.97 -13.82
CA ARG A 98 12.87 -6.35 -15.18
C ARG A 98 12.14 -7.64 -15.54
N TYR A 99 11.17 -7.52 -16.42
CA TYR A 99 10.43 -8.65 -16.95
C TYR A 99 11.16 -9.22 -18.17
N ARG A 100 11.44 -10.52 -18.13
CA ARG A 100 11.93 -11.28 -19.28
C ARG A 100 10.79 -12.16 -19.75
N MET A 101 10.17 -11.79 -20.87
CA MET A 101 9.17 -12.66 -21.49
C MET A 101 9.89 -13.86 -22.12
N PRO A 102 9.44 -15.10 -21.86
CA PRO A 102 10.02 -16.27 -22.50
C PRO A 102 9.81 -16.19 -24.02
N SER A 103 10.82 -16.54 -24.81
CA SER A 103 10.73 -16.48 -26.28
C SER A 103 9.73 -17.52 -26.78
N VAL A 104 8.55 -17.06 -27.19
CA VAL A 104 7.59 -17.89 -27.91
C VAL A 104 8.00 -17.85 -29.39
N HIS A 105 8.37 -19.01 -29.96
CA HIS A 105 8.76 -19.17 -31.38
C HIS A 105 10.04 -18.42 -31.81
N GLY A 106 11.05 -18.32 -30.95
CA GLY A 106 12.38 -17.80 -31.34
C GLY A 106 12.46 -16.28 -31.54
N VAL A 107 11.35 -15.56 -31.35
CA VAL A 107 11.35 -14.10 -31.28
C VAL A 107 11.71 -13.69 -29.84
N MET A 108 12.88 -13.07 -29.65
CA MET A 108 13.19 -12.39 -28.39
C MET A 108 12.23 -11.20 -28.25
N ILE A 109 11.29 -11.31 -27.33
CA ILE A 109 10.52 -10.14 -26.88
C ILE A 109 11.42 -9.34 -25.96
N ASN A 110 11.58 -8.05 -26.25
CA ASN A 110 12.44 -7.14 -25.48
C ASN A 110 12.12 -7.23 -23.98
N SER A 111 13.15 -7.15 -23.14
CA SER A 111 12.92 -7.09 -21.69
C SER A 111 12.20 -5.80 -21.35
N GLU A 112 11.01 -5.93 -20.76
CA GLU A 112 10.27 -4.79 -20.25
C GLU A 112 10.80 -4.41 -18.87
N HIS A 113 10.89 -3.11 -18.63
CA HIS A 113 11.28 -2.58 -17.34
C HIS A 113 10.09 -1.81 -16.77
N LEU A 114 9.82 -2.01 -15.49
CA LEU A 114 8.77 -1.30 -14.78
C LEU A 114 9.35 -0.74 -13.50
N PHE A 115 9.15 0.55 -13.29
CA PHE A 115 9.44 1.19 -12.02
C PHE A 115 8.12 1.36 -11.27
N ARG A 116 8.05 0.87 -10.05
CA ARG A 116 6.81 0.83 -9.27
C ARG A 116 7.08 1.26 -7.85
N CYS A 117 6.35 2.24 -7.35
CA CYS A 117 6.44 2.75 -5.99
C CYS A 117 5.20 2.42 -5.18
N TYR A 118 5.41 2.19 -3.89
CA TYR A 118 4.41 1.90 -2.88
C TYR A 118 4.53 2.93 -1.77
N CYS A 119 3.40 3.37 -1.23
CA CYS A 119 3.33 4.26 -0.07
C CYS A 119 2.02 4.01 0.68
N ASN A 120 1.97 4.36 1.97
CA ASN A 120 0.88 3.96 2.89
C ASN A 120 0.20 5.16 3.58
N TYR A 121 0.11 6.31 2.89
CA TYR A 121 -0.60 7.50 3.36
C TYR A 121 -1.44 8.11 2.24
N ASP A 122 -2.41 8.95 2.60
CA ASP A 122 -3.40 9.48 1.66
C ASP A 122 -2.76 10.26 0.50
N GLU A 123 -3.22 9.95 -0.72
CA GLU A 123 -2.81 10.54 -2.00
C GLU A 123 -1.30 10.58 -2.23
N CYS A 124 -0.55 9.70 -1.56
CA CYS A 124 0.90 9.66 -1.65
C CYS A 124 1.40 9.39 -3.08
N ASN A 125 0.58 8.77 -3.94
CA ASN A 125 0.86 8.44 -5.33
C ASN A 125 0.53 9.56 -6.33
N ARG A 126 0.40 10.82 -5.90
CA ARG A 126 -0.09 11.93 -6.75
C ARG A 126 0.83 12.43 -7.86
N HIS A 127 2.12 12.12 -7.79
CA HIS A 127 3.09 12.64 -8.74
C HIS A 127 3.35 11.68 -9.89
N GLN A 128 3.07 12.11 -11.11
CA GLN A 128 3.16 11.27 -12.31
C GLN A 128 4.61 10.94 -12.74
N HIS A 129 5.56 11.82 -12.43
CA HIS A 129 6.97 11.61 -12.75
C HIS A 129 7.77 11.21 -11.51
N PHE A 130 8.74 10.32 -11.67
CA PHE A 130 9.56 9.84 -10.57
C PHE A 130 10.33 10.96 -9.83
N SER A 131 10.91 11.92 -10.56
CA SER A 131 11.62 13.04 -9.96
C SER A 131 10.70 13.97 -9.15
N SER A 132 9.47 14.18 -9.63
CA SER A 132 8.44 14.94 -8.92
C SER A 132 7.94 14.18 -7.69
N TYR A 133 7.81 12.86 -7.79
CA TYR A 133 7.41 11.99 -6.69
C TYR A 133 8.41 12.06 -5.52
N LEU A 134 9.70 11.93 -5.80
CA LEU A 134 10.74 12.07 -4.76
C LEU A 134 10.75 13.47 -4.12
N LYS A 135 10.51 14.51 -4.91
CA LYS A 135 10.42 15.89 -4.40
C LYS A 135 9.18 16.08 -3.52
N GLY A 136 8.04 15.52 -3.93
CA GLY A 136 6.78 15.53 -3.18
C GLY A 136 6.92 14.85 -1.83
N LEU A 137 7.45 13.63 -1.82
CA LEU A 137 7.70 12.87 -0.59
C LEU A 137 8.45 13.67 0.48
N ARG A 138 9.54 14.36 0.09
CA ARG A 138 10.33 15.21 0.99
C ARG A 138 9.57 16.44 1.46
N LYS A 139 8.68 16.99 0.63
CA LYS A 139 7.88 18.18 0.97
C LYS A 139 6.75 17.82 1.94
N ASP A 140 6.10 16.69 1.70
CA ASP A 140 4.94 16.22 2.45
C ASP A 140 5.35 15.63 3.81
N ASN A 141 6.62 15.26 3.96
CA ASN A 141 7.21 14.69 5.18
C ASN A 141 8.52 15.43 5.55
N PRO A 142 8.43 16.65 6.13
CA PRO A 142 9.56 17.50 6.48
C PRO A 142 10.39 16.99 7.67
#